data_AF-A0A2D4HBL8-F1
#
_entry.id   AF-A0A2D4HBL8-F1
#
_cell.length_a   1.000
_cell.length_b   1.000
_cell.length_c   1.000
_cell.angle_alpha   90.00
_cell.angle_beta   90.00
_cell.angle_gamma   90.00
#
_symmetry.space_group_name_H-M   'P 1'
#
loop_
_entity.id
_entity.type
_entity.pdbx_description
1 polymer ?
#
loop_
_entity_poly.entity_id
_entity_poly.type
_entity_poly.pdbx_seq_one_letter_code
_entity_poly.pdbx_strand_id
1 'polypeptide(L)'
;MGKKSSCSVSIKFQLCFCCLVNPLISREKCKNSHLFFLFSYLYGKTLVPEVEGGPQPTIHMIWTPVPQSVTLPGDQKEQRWEFLTAVAESEEVVQRTFCEGMSLIGSGSLYLSHIQAWTALWEGCCVDVDGPLPFSQAIYGCLYYLLSAIPALGSANFPFSGISPGGLSNGTSGEDYWGHVFWDQDTWIYPNILLFYPEAACAILRYRIRTLEGALHNAREQGYKVEATCKGKKKCGISFHRRHGTCFLYYFL
;
A
#
# COMPACT_ATOMS: atom_id res chain seq x y z
N MET A 1 49.50 0.48 23.38
CA MET A 1 48.31 1.29 23.04
C MET A 1 47.88 0.97 21.62
N GLY A 2 46.99 -0.01 21.44
CA GLY A 2 46.45 -0.37 20.13
C GLY A 2 45.32 0.57 19.76
N LYS A 3 45.43 1.27 18.62
CA LYS A 3 44.37 2.11 18.06
C LYS A 3 43.15 1.23 17.77
N LYS A 4 42.06 1.41 18.51
CA LYS A 4 40.74 0.90 18.13
C LYS A 4 40.31 1.66 16.87
N SER A 5 40.42 1.03 15.71
CA SER A 5 39.79 1.52 14.49
C SER A 5 38.28 1.40 14.67
N SER A 6 37.61 2.53 14.88
CA SER A 6 36.15 2.62 14.85
C SER A 6 35.69 2.28 13.44
N CYS A 7 35.14 1.08 13.25
CA CYS A 7 34.49 0.70 12.00
C CYS A 7 33.03 1.19 12.09
N SER A 8 32.68 2.20 11.28
CA SER A 8 31.30 2.69 11.19
C SER A 8 30.52 1.74 10.29
N VAL A 9 29.66 0.91 10.89
CA VAL A 9 28.70 0.08 10.15
C VAL A 9 27.50 0.96 9.83
N SER A 10 27.34 1.37 8.56
CA SER A 10 26.14 2.05 8.09
C SER A 10 25.12 1.01 7.66
N ILE A 11 24.09 0.78 8.48
CA ILE A 11 22.95 -0.06 8.11
C ILE A 11 21.94 0.84 7.39
N LYS A 12 21.89 0.76 6.05
CA LYS A 12 20.84 1.40 5.26
C LYS A 12 19.68 0.43 5.10
N PHE A 13 18.58 0.66 5.82
CA PHE A 13 17.32 -0.01 5.56
C PHE A 13 16.65 0.67 4.36
N GLN A 14 16.55 -0.02 3.23
CA GLN A 14 15.74 0.41 2.10
C GLN A 14 14.44 -0.40 2.11
N LEU A 15 13.38 0.18 2.68
CA LEU A 15 12.03 -0.39 2.59
C LEU A 15 11.47 -0.06 1.20
N CYS A 16 11.36 -1.07 0.34
CA CYS A 16 10.52 -0.96 -0.85
C CYS A 16 9.09 -1.33 -0.43
N PHE A 17 8.24 -0.32 -0.21
CA PHE A 17 6.85 -0.54 0.18
C PHE A 17 6.06 -1.09 -1.00
N CYS A 18 5.65 -2.35 -0.91
CA CYS A 18 4.48 -2.86 -1.62
C CYS A 18 3.57 -3.49 -0.56
N CYS A 19 2.57 -2.71 -0.13
CA CYS A 19 1.41 -3.05 0.70
C CYS A 19 1.66 -3.84 2.01
N LEU A 20 1.53 -3.14 3.14
CA LEU A 20 1.27 -3.76 4.44
C LEU A 20 -0.24 -4.04 4.58
N VAL A 21 -0.62 -5.31 4.56
CA VAL A 21 -1.88 -5.77 5.13
C VAL A 21 -1.53 -6.56 6.38
N ASN A 22 -2.23 -6.29 7.47
CA ASN A 22 -2.02 -6.93 8.77
C ASN A 22 -3.12 -7.97 9.00
N PRO A 23 -2.86 -9.28 8.86
CA PRO A 23 -3.74 -10.28 9.46
C PRO A 23 -3.03 -10.99 10.63
N LEU A 24 -3.83 -11.28 11.65
CA LEU A 24 -3.54 -12.30 12.64
C LEU A 24 -3.48 -13.66 11.91
N ILE A 25 -2.28 -14.12 11.55
CA ILE A 25 -2.06 -15.34 10.76
C ILE A 25 -1.84 -16.55 11.69
N SER A 26 -2.64 -17.60 11.48
CA SER A 26 -2.42 -18.93 12.07
C SER A 26 -1.19 -19.60 11.45
N ARG A 27 -0.31 -20.17 12.27
CA ARG A 27 0.91 -20.86 11.84
C ARG A 27 0.62 -22.30 11.45
N GLU A 28 0.46 -22.59 10.16
CA GLU A 28 0.56 -23.97 9.66
C GLU A 28 1.81 -24.16 8.81
N LYS A 29 2.64 -25.14 9.17
CA LYS A 29 3.83 -25.55 8.41
C LYS A 29 3.38 -26.38 7.20
N CYS A 30 3.66 -25.93 5.98
CA CYS A 30 3.41 -26.73 4.78
C CYS A 30 4.68 -27.38 4.23
N LYS A 31 4.50 -28.60 3.70
CA LYS A 31 5.51 -29.54 3.19
C LYS A 31 5.67 -29.41 1.67
N ASN A 32 6.92 -29.54 1.22
CA ASN A 32 7.40 -29.85 -0.14
C ASN A 32 7.15 -28.83 -1.28
N SER A 33 8.22 -28.12 -1.63
CA SER A 33 8.80 -28.10 -2.99
C SER A 33 10.25 -27.61 -2.88
N HIS A 34 11.15 -28.17 -3.69
CA HIS A 34 12.61 -28.17 -3.48
C HIS A 34 13.31 -26.78 -3.54
N LEU A 35 12.59 -25.66 -3.69
CA LEU A 35 13.14 -24.29 -3.63
C LEU A 35 13.13 -23.65 -2.23
N PHE A 36 12.41 -24.20 -1.26
CA PHE A 36 12.16 -23.57 0.04
C PHE A 36 13.27 -23.72 1.10
N PHE A 37 14.44 -24.26 0.75
CA PHE A 37 15.51 -24.46 1.75
C PHE A 37 16.29 -23.17 2.12
N LEU A 38 16.23 -22.11 1.30
CA LEU A 38 16.90 -20.82 1.57
C LEU A 38 15.96 -19.68 1.99
N PHE A 39 14.65 -19.83 1.78
CA PHE A 39 13.67 -18.77 2.00
C PHE A 39 12.57 -19.24 2.95
N SER A 40 12.03 -18.33 3.73
CA SER A 40 10.90 -18.62 4.61
C SER A 40 9.59 -18.28 3.92
N TYR A 41 8.55 -19.05 4.23
CA TYR A 41 7.20 -18.87 3.70
C TYR A 41 6.17 -19.02 4.81
N LEU A 42 5.17 -18.15 4.78
CA LEU A 42 4.02 -18.15 5.67
C LEU A 42 2.79 -17.77 4.85
N TYR A 43 1.66 -18.41 5.13
CA TYR A 43 0.38 -17.96 4.60
C TYR A 43 -0.67 -17.99 5.71
N GLY A 44 -1.71 -17.19 5.55
CA GLY A 44 -2.86 -17.17 6.44
C GLY A 44 -4.10 -16.62 5.74
N LYS A 45 -5.23 -16.70 6.43
CA LYS A 45 -6.51 -16.21 5.94
C LYS A 45 -7.14 -15.33 7.01
N THR A 46 -7.82 -14.26 6.58
CA THR A 46 -8.62 -13.43 7.49
C THR A 46 -9.68 -14.28 8.19
N LEU A 47 -9.62 -14.31 9.53
CA LEU A 47 -10.49 -15.16 10.35
C LEU A 47 -11.89 -14.56 10.48
N VAL A 48 -11.97 -13.24 10.68
CA VAL A 48 -13.22 -12.51 10.87
C VAL A 48 -13.35 -11.51 9.73
N PRO A 49 -14.33 -11.69 8.81
CA PRO A 49 -14.58 -10.69 7.78
C PRO A 49 -15.13 -9.40 8.40
N GLU A 50 -14.90 -8.27 7.74
CA GLU A 50 -15.38 -6.94 8.20
C GLU A 50 -16.92 -6.88 8.29
N VAL A 51 -17.60 -7.59 7.39
CA VAL A 51 -19.06 -7.76 7.38
C VAL A 51 -19.41 -9.24 7.41
N GLU A 52 -20.53 -9.58 8.03
CA GLU A 52 -21.00 -10.96 8.07
C GLU A 52 -21.20 -11.51 6.64
N GLY A 53 -20.62 -12.68 6.35
CA GLY A 53 -20.60 -13.25 5.00
C GLY A 53 -19.65 -12.56 4.00
N GLY A 54 -18.86 -11.58 4.45
CA GLY A 54 -17.89 -10.87 3.63
C GLY A 54 -16.67 -11.70 3.22
N PRO A 55 -15.84 -11.17 2.31
CA PRO A 55 -14.64 -11.85 1.84
C PRO A 55 -13.64 -12.05 2.98
N GLN A 56 -13.00 -13.21 2.98
CA GLN A 56 -11.92 -13.55 3.90
C GLN A 56 -10.65 -13.78 3.07
N PRO A 57 -9.91 -12.71 2.72
CA PRO A 57 -8.76 -12.84 1.85
C PRO A 57 -7.67 -13.71 2.48
N THR A 58 -6.91 -14.36 1.62
CA THR A 58 -5.65 -15.02 1.97
C THR A 58 -4.50 -14.05 1.84
N ILE A 59 -3.49 -14.20 2.68
CA ILE A 59 -2.23 -13.45 2.60
C ILE A 59 -1.10 -14.47 2.62
N HIS A 60 -0.21 -14.35 1.66
CA HIS A 60 0.98 -15.16 1.48
C HIS A 60 2.20 -14.26 1.59
N MET A 61 3.22 -14.72 2.29
CA MET A 61 4.46 -13.99 2.56
C MET A 61 5.67 -14.90 2.34
N ILE A 62 6.59 -14.48 1.48
CA ILE A 62 7.89 -15.13 1.27
C ILE A 62 8.98 -14.13 1.64
N TRP A 63 10.00 -14.56 2.39
CA TRP A 63 11.11 -13.68 2.73
C TRP A 63 12.45 -14.40 2.86
N THR A 64 13.53 -13.65 2.68
CA THR A 64 14.89 -14.06 3.01
C THR A 64 15.13 -13.88 4.52
N PRO A 65 15.52 -14.92 5.28
CA PRO A 65 15.85 -14.77 6.69
C PRO A 65 17.01 -13.79 6.91
N VAL A 66 16.86 -12.87 7.87
CA VAL A 66 17.94 -11.98 8.30
C VAL A 66 18.80 -12.71 9.33
N PRO A 67 20.12 -12.83 9.13
CA PRO A 67 21.01 -13.50 10.08
C PRO A 67 21.13 -12.68 11.37
N GLN A 68 21.39 -13.36 12.49
CA GLN A 68 21.58 -12.69 13.80
C GLN A 68 22.84 -11.81 13.85
N SER A 69 23.82 -12.09 13.00
CA SER A 69 25.03 -11.30 12.87
C SER A 69 25.50 -11.29 11.42
N VAL A 70 26.15 -10.18 11.05
CA VAL A 70 26.91 -10.04 9.79
C VAL A 70 28.35 -9.72 10.14
N THR A 71 29.28 -10.25 9.36
CA THR A 71 30.72 -10.04 9.57
C THR A 71 31.29 -9.37 8.35
N LEU A 72 31.85 -8.17 8.53
CA LEU A 72 32.65 -7.49 7.51
C LEU A 72 34.10 -7.99 7.64
N PRO A 73 34.65 -8.65 6.61
CA PRO A 73 36.05 -9.06 6.59
C PRO A 73 36.99 -7.85 6.76
N GLY A 74 38.12 -8.04 7.47
CA GLY A 74 39.04 -6.94 7.81
C GLY A 74 39.74 -6.29 6.61
N ASP A 75 39.72 -6.94 5.45
CA ASP A 75 40.20 -6.46 4.16
C ASP A 75 39.17 -5.61 3.39
N GLN A 76 37.91 -5.60 3.84
CA GLN A 76 36.82 -4.86 3.19
C GLN A 76 36.45 -3.60 3.98
N LYS A 77 36.14 -2.53 3.25
CA LYS A 77 35.66 -1.26 3.84
C LYS A 77 34.13 -1.14 3.87
N GLU A 78 33.46 -1.90 3.01
CA GLU A 78 32.01 -1.91 2.86
C GLU A 78 31.60 -3.29 2.34
N GLN A 79 30.44 -3.75 2.78
CA GLN A 79 29.77 -4.92 2.24
C GLN A 79 28.26 -4.69 2.28
N ARG A 80 27.56 -5.20 1.27
CA ARG A 80 26.11 -5.09 1.15
C ARG A 80 25.47 -6.45 1.43
N TRP A 81 24.44 -6.43 2.26
CA TRP A 81 23.55 -7.56 2.49
C TRP A 81 22.14 -7.14 2.09
N GLU A 82 21.46 -7.95 1.29
CA GLU A 82 20.13 -7.67 0.78
C GLU A 82 19.16 -8.72 1.31
N PHE A 83 18.04 -8.23 1.84
CA PHE A 83 16.96 -9.05 2.34
C PHE A 83 15.67 -8.62 1.66
N LEU A 84 14.91 -9.58 1.17
CA LEU A 84 13.69 -9.36 0.43
C LEU A 84 12.52 -10.00 1.16
N THR A 85 11.41 -9.28 1.22
CA THR A 85 10.09 -9.79 1.63
C THR A 85 9.11 -9.47 0.51
N ALA A 86 8.33 -10.46 0.11
CA ALA A 86 7.19 -10.30 -0.78
C ALA A 86 5.91 -10.70 -0.04
N VAL A 87 4.85 -9.93 -0.24
CA VAL A 87 3.51 -10.18 0.31
C VAL A 87 2.49 -10.10 -0.81
N ALA A 88 1.56 -11.05 -0.90
CA ALA A 88 0.47 -11.02 -1.87
C ALA A 88 -0.76 -11.80 -1.41
N GLU A 89 -1.89 -11.63 -2.10
CA GLU A 89 -3.14 -12.32 -1.78
C GLU A 89 -3.20 -13.77 -2.29
N SER A 90 -2.31 -14.17 -3.19
CA SER A 90 -2.22 -15.53 -3.72
C SER A 90 -0.78 -16.06 -3.70
N GLU A 91 -0.66 -17.39 -3.64
CA GLU A 91 0.63 -18.08 -3.67
C GLU A 91 1.40 -17.80 -4.97
N GLU A 92 0.71 -17.84 -6.12
CA GLU A 92 1.32 -17.62 -7.42
C GLU A 92 1.87 -16.21 -7.56
N VAL A 93 1.12 -15.21 -7.06
CA VAL A 93 1.54 -13.81 -7.12
C VAL A 93 2.74 -13.58 -6.19
N VAL A 94 2.74 -14.10 -4.96
CA VAL A 94 3.88 -13.90 -4.05
C VAL A 94 5.15 -14.56 -4.59
N GLN A 95 5.04 -15.76 -5.17
CA GLN A 95 6.18 -16.47 -5.75
C GLN A 95 6.76 -15.71 -6.95
N ARG A 96 5.89 -15.24 -7.87
CA ARG A 96 6.31 -14.44 -9.02
C ARG A 96 7.03 -13.17 -8.60
N THR A 97 6.43 -12.38 -7.69
CA THR A 97 7.00 -11.11 -7.20
C THR A 97 8.31 -11.34 -6.44
N PHE A 98 8.39 -12.40 -5.63
CA PHE A 98 9.63 -12.74 -4.91
C PHE A 98 10.75 -13.13 -5.87
N CYS A 99 10.47 -13.98 -6.87
CA CYS A 99 11.44 -14.37 -7.89
C CYS A 99 11.94 -13.17 -8.72
N GLU A 100 11.04 -12.26 -9.09
CA GLU A 100 11.39 -11.01 -9.77
C GLU A 100 12.32 -10.14 -8.91
N GLY A 101 11.98 -9.93 -7.64
CA GLY A 101 12.83 -9.20 -6.70
C GLY A 101 14.21 -9.85 -6.49
N MET A 102 14.27 -11.18 -6.38
CA MET A 102 15.53 -11.92 -6.28
C MET A 102 16.38 -11.80 -7.56
N SER A 103 15.76 -11.74 -8.74
CA SER A 103 16.46 -11.49 -10.01
C SER A 103 17.04 -10.08 -10.07
N LEU A 104 16.30 -9.08 -9.58
CA LEU A 104 16.77 -7.70 -9.46
C LEU A 104 17.93 -7.56 -8.46
N ILE A 105 17.88 -8.30 -7.35
CA ILE A 105 19.00 -8.39 -6.37
C ILE A 105 20.21 -9.03 -7.05
N GLY A 106 20.03 -10.18 -7.70
CA GLY A 106 21.13 -10.91 -8.36
C GLY A 106 21.82 -10.11 -9.48
N SER A 107 21.09 -9.21 -10.14
CA SER A 107 21.64 -8.29 -11.14
C SER A 107 22.13 -6.95 -10.57
N GLY A 108 21.95 -6.70 -9.27
CA GLY A 108 22.29 -5.42 -8.62
C GLY A 108 21.40 -4.24 -9.05
N SER A 109 20.27 -4.52 -9.71
CA SER A 109 19.40 -3.50 -10.31
C SER A 109 18.22 -3.08 -9.44
N LEU A 110 17.94 -3.78 -8.33
CA LEU A 110 16.78 -3.51 -7.46
C LEU A 110 16.71 -2.05 -6.98
N TYR A 111 17.84 -1.49 -6.54
CA TYR A 111 17.87 -0.10 -6.07
C TYR A 111 17.71 0.89 -7.23
N LEU A 112 18.30 0.60 -8.39
CA LEU A 112 18.18 1.45 -9.57
C LEU A 112 16.76 1.45 -10.12
N SER A 113 16.08 0.31 -10.15
CA SER A 113 14.68 0.23 -10.59
C SER A 113 13.76 1.02 -9.66
N HIS A 114 14.01 0.98 -8.35
CA HIS A 114 13.29 1.81 -7.38
C HIS A 114 13.49 3.31 -7.63
N ILE A 115 14.74 3.76 -7.86
CA ILE A 115 15.02 5.17 -8.19
C ILE A 115 14.31 5.58 -9.48
N GLN A 116 14.35 4.74 -10.52
CA GLN A 116 13.70 5.01 -11.80
C GLN A 116 12.18 5.14 -11.64
N ALA A 117 11.56 4.24 -10.87
CA ALA A 117 10.13 4.30 -10.57
C ALA A 117 9.75 5.60 -9.83
N TRP A 118 10.54 5.99 -8.82
CA TRP A 118 10.32 7.25 -8.13
C TRP A 118 10.57 8.48 -9.01
N THR A 119 11.57 8.44 -9.89
CA THR A 119 11.84 9.53 -10.83
C THR A 119 10.66 9.73 -11.77
N ALA A 120 10.14 8.64 -12.35
CA ALA A 120 8.97 8.67 -13.22
C ALA A 120 7.70 9.15 -12.50
N LEU A 121 7.55 8.83 -11.20
CA LEU A 121 6.53 9.46 -10.37
C LEU A 121 6.81 10.97 -10.29
N TRP A 122 7.94 11.42 -9.73
CA TRP A 122 8.21 12.85 -9.54
C TRP A 122 8.08 13.72 -10.79
N GLU A 123 8.35 13.19 -11.99
CA GLU A 123 8.11 13.88 -13.27
C GLU A 123 6.66 14.40 -13.44
N GLY A 124 5.66 13.67 -12.94
CA GLY A 124 4.25 14.05 -13.02
C GLY A 124 3.77 14.96 -11.89
N CYS A 125 4.58 15.17 -10.84
CA CYS A 125 4.17 15.87 -9.62
C CYS A 125 5.34 16.64 -9.00
N CYS A 126 5.84 17.63 -9.73
CA CYS A 126 6.85 18.56 -9.22
C CYS A 126 6.21 19.90 -8.86
N VAL A 127 6.37 20.33 -7.61
CA VAL A 127 5.92 21.64 -7.13
C VAL A 127 7.11 22.36 -6.53
N ASP A 128 7.82 23.10 -7.37
CA ASP A 128 8.91 23.96 -6.95
C ASP A 128 8.36 25.30 -6.44
N VAL A 129 8.84 25.68 -5.26
CA VAL A 129 8.46 26.94 -4.61
C VAL A 129 9.72 27.75 -4.32
N ASP A 130 9.67 29.03 -4.69
CA ASP A 130 10.66 30.00 -4.26
C ASP A 130 10.46 30.28 -2.76
N GLY A 131 11.51 30.08 -1.97
CA GLY A 131 11.43 30.33 -0.53
C GLY A 131 12.47 29.58 0.29
N PRO A 132 12.32 29.59 1.63
CA PRO A 132 13.21 28.87 2.53
C PRO A 132 13.15 27.35 2.29
N LEU A 133 14.32 26.70 2.30
CA LEU A 133 14.45 25.24 2.13
C LEU A 133 13.48 24.41 3.00
N PRO A 134 13.21 24.73 4.29
CA PRO A 134 12.25 23.96 5.09
C PRO A 134 10.84 23.93 4.51
N PHE A 135 10.42 24.98 3.80
CA PHE A 135 9.10 25.05 3.20
C PHE A 135 9.00 24.11 1.99
N SER A 136 9.99 24.14 1.09
CA SER A 136 10.07 23.18 -0.02
C SER A 136 10.13 21.74 0.50
N GLN A 137 10.94 21.47 1.53
CA GLN A 137 11.02 20.15 2.15
C GLN A 137 9.68 19.67 2.72
N ALA A 138 8.89 20.56 3.33
CA ALA A 138 7.56 20.21 3.82
C ALA A 138 6.62 19.81 2.68
N ILE A 139 6.64 20.55 1.57
CA ILE A 139 5.82 20.22 0.38
C ILE A 139 6.24 18.88 -0.21
N TYR A 140 7.54 18.68 -0.46
CA TYR A 140 8.07 17.40 -0.96
C TYR A 140 7.77 16.25 0.00
N GLY A 141 7.82 16.48 1.31
CA GLY A 141 7.40 15.51 2.32
C GLY A 141 5.93 15.13 2.20
N CYS A 142 5.03 16.12 2.10
CA CYS A 142 3.59 15.88 1.90
C CYS A 142 3.31 15.11 0.60
N LEU A 143 3.95 15.51 -0.50
CA LEU A 143 3.83 14.81 -1.78
C LEU A 143 4.38 13.39 -1.70
N TYR A 144 5.52 13.17 -1.04
CA TYR A 144 6.09 11.84 -0.86
C TYR A 144 5.08 10.88 -0.18
N TYR A 145 4.42 11.31 0.90
CA TYR A 145 3.41 10.48 1.57
C TYR A 145 2.20 10.22 0.68
N LEU A 146 1.75 11.23 -0.05
CA LEU A 146 0.62 11.12 -0.97
C LEU A 146 0.91 10.17 -2.14
N LEU A 147 2.07 10.33 -2.79
CA LEU A 147 2.52 9.49 -3.90
C LEU A 147 2.85 8.07 -3.47
N SER A 148 3.30 7.89 -2.22
CA SER A 148 3.47 6.55 -1.67
C SER A 148 2.13 5.81 -1.55
N ALA A 149 1.01 6.52 -1.38
CA ALA A 149 -0.31 5.93 -1.11
C ALA A 149 -1.17 5.66 -2.35
N ILE A 150 -0.71 6.05 -3.55
CA ILE A 150 -1.43 5.79 -4.81
C ILE A 150 -0.96 4.48 -5.46
N PRO A 151 -1.78 3.86 -6.33
CA PRO A 151 -1.33 2.68 -7.06
C PRO A 151 -0.17 3.03 -8.01
N ALA A 152 0.67 2.03 -8.29
CA ALA A 152 1.75 2.17 -9.26
C ALA A 152 1.21 2.59 -10.64
N LEU A 153 1.90 3.55 -11.28
CA LEU A 153 1.53 4.03 -12.62
C LEU A 153 1.55 2.89 -13.64
N GLY A 154 0.61 2.92 -14.59
CA GLY A 154 0.48 1.87 -15.61
C GLY A 154 0.02 0.50 -15.10
N SER A 155 -0.28 0.37 -13.81
CA SER A 155 -0.76 -0.87 -13.19
C SER A 155 -2.28 -0.85 -13.01
N ALA A 156 -3.01 -0.75 -14.13
CA ALA A 156 -4.48 -0.63 -14.13
C ALA A 156 -5.21 -1.78 -13.41
N ASN A 157 -4.54 -2.93 -13.24
CA ASN A 157 -5.06 -4.14 -12.60
C ASN A 157 -4.56 -4.33 -11.16
N PHE A 158 -3.75 -3.42 -10.62
CA PHE A 158 -3.30 -3.53 -9.23
C PHE A 158 -4.49 -3.33 -8.28
N PRO A 159 -4.68 -4.22 -7.28
CA PRO A 159 -5.77 -4.08 -6.33
C PRO A 159 -5.54 -2.83 -5.46
N PHE A 160 -6.23 -1.75 -5.80
CA PHE A 160 -6.25 -0.53 -5.01
C PHE A 160 -7.46 -0.52 -4.07
N SER A 161 -7.23 -0.32 -2.78
CA SER A 161 -8.25 -0.42 -1.72
C SER A 161 -8.58 0.93 -1.07
N GLY A 162 -8.24 2.03 -1.73
CA GLY A 162 -8.43 3.38 -1.22
C GLY A 162 -7.28 3.85 -0.32
N ILE A 163 -7.40 5.07 0.18
CA ILE A 163 -6.40 5.75 1.00
C ILE A 163 -7.03 6.13 2.34
N SER A 164 -6.45 5.62 3.43
CA SER A 164 -6.74 6.06 4.80
C SER A 164 -6.15 7.43 5.08
N PRO A 165 -6.74 8.24 5.97
CA PRO A 165 -6.08 9.45 6.50
C PRO A 165 -4.67 9.19 7.05
N GLY A 166 -4.41 7.98 7.58
CA GLY A 166 -3.09 7.56 8.08
C GLY A 166 -2.07 7.12 7.01
N GLY A 167 -2.47 7.09 5.73
CA GLY A 167 -1.64 6.61 4.62
C GLY A 167 -1.31 5.10 4.70
N LEU A 168 -0.27 4.67 3.98
CA LEU A 168 0.17 3.26 3.96
C LEU A 168 0.99 2.83 5.17
N SER A 169 1.52 3.79 5.94
CA SER A 169 2.49 3.51 7.01
C SER A 169 1.86 3.21 8.37
N ASN A 170 0.63 3.65 8.62
CA ASN A 170 -0.01 3.54 9.93
C ASN A 170 -1.49 3.15 9.82
N GLY A 171 -1.80 1.89 10.10
CA GLY A 171 -3.18 1.40 10.11
C GLY A 171 -3.35 0.07 10.84
N THR A 172 -2.48 -0.22 11.83
CA THR A 172 -2.61 -1.46 12.60
C THR A 172 -3.76 -1.36 13.62
N SER A 173 -4.14 -2.49 14.22
CA SER A 173 -5.26 -2.57 15.15
C SER A 173 -5.09 -1.59 16.32
N GLY A 174 -6.00 -0.62 16.43
CA GLY A 174 -5.96 0.41 17.47
C GLY A 174 -5.14 1.66 17.13
N GLU A 175 -4.63 1.76 15.91
CA GLU A 175 -3.84 2.91 15.42
C GLU A 175 -4.52 3.59 14.23
N ASP A 176 -4.27 4.90 14.07
CA ASP A 176 -4.52 5.73 12.88
C ASP A 176 -5.68 5.27 11.98
N TYR A 177 -6.90 5.48 12.50
CA TYR A 177 -8.15 5.23 11.80
C TYR A 177 -8.33 3.80 11.27
N TRP A 178 -7.59 2.81 11.79
CA TRP A 178 -7.64 1.39 11.42
C TRP A 178 -7.36 1.12 9.95
N GLY A 179 -6.73 2.05 9.24
CA GLY A 179 -6.58 1.97 7.79
C GLY A 179 -7.90 2.11 7.01
N HIS A 180 -9.00 2.53 7.65
CA HIS A 180 -10.27 2.73 6.96
C HIS A 180 -10.23 3.94 6.02
N VAL A 181 -11.05 3.88 4.98
CA VAL A 181 -11.17 4.93 3.96
C VAL A 181 -12.36 5.84 4.28
N PHE A 182 -12.07 7.11 4.55
CA PHE A 182 -13.06 8.13 4.91
C PHE A 182 -13.38 9.07 3.75
N TRP A 183 -14.32 9.98 3.98
CA TRP A 183 -14.65 11.10 3.09
C TRP A 183 -13.43 12.01 2.78
N ASP A 184 -12.40 11.97 3.62
CA ASP A 184 -11.11 12.62 3.41
C ASP A 184 -10.45 12.21 2.09
N GLN A 185 -10.60 10.95 1.68
CA GLN A 185 -10.09 10.48 0.39
C GLN A 185 -10.67 11.29 -0.76
N ASP A 186 -11.99 11.50 -0.77
CA ASP A 186 -12.67 12.12 -1.91
C ASP A 186 -12.62 13.66 -1.83
N THR A 187 -12.50 14.21 -0.62
CA THR A 187 -12.54 15.66 -0.37
C THR A 187 -11.15 16.29 -0.42
N TRP A 188 -10.17 15.69 0.26
CA TRP A 188 -8.85 16.30 0.47
C TRP A 188 -7.77 15.67 -0.41
N ILE A 189 -7.84 14.37 -0.65
CA ILE A 189 -6.80 13.62 -1.38
C ILE A 189 -7.06 13.60 -2.88
N TYR A 190 -8.28 13.20 -3.29
CA TYR A 190 -8.65 13.00 -4.68
C TYR A 190 -8.38 14.21 -5.60
N PRO A 191 -8.69 15.47 -5.23
CA PRO A 191 -8.45 16.61 -6.12
C PRO A 191 -6.97 16.78 -6.49
N ASN A 192 -6.06 16.53 -5.53
CA ASN A 192 -4.63 16.62 -5.76
C ASN A 192 -4.14 15.48 -6.67
N ILE A 193 -4.61 14.24 -6.44
CA ILE A 193 -4.26 13.11 -7.30
C ILE A 193 -4.81 13.30 -8.71
N LEU A 194 -6.03 13.81 -8.86
CA LEU A 194 -6.63 14.08 -10.17
C LEU A 194 -5.81 15.09 -10.98
N LEU A 195 -5.25 16.10 -10.31
CA LEU A 195 -4.43 17.12 -10.96
C LEU A 195 -3.15 16.54 -11.56
N PHE A 196 -2.45 15.67 -10.82
CA PHE A 196 -1.15 15.14 -11.24
C PHE A 196 -1.24 13.79 -11.98
N TYR A 197 -2.13 12.89 -11.57
CA TYR A 197 -2.28 11.53 -12.09
C TYR A 197 -3.74 11.12 -12.28
N PRO A 198 -4.38 11.52 -13.39
CA PRO A 198 -5.76 11.16 -13.68
C PRO A 198 -6.05 9.64 -13.68
N GLU A 199 -5.06 8.81 -14.06
CA GLU A 199 -5.18 7.34 -14.01
C GLU A 199 -5.30 6.83 -12.56
N ALA A 200 -4.46 7.33 -11.64
CA ALA A 200 -4.55 6.98 -10.23
C ALA A 200 -5.85 7.51 -9.59
N ALA A 201 -6.31 8.70 -9.99
CA ALA A 201 -7.60 9.23 -9.56
C ALA A 201 -8.78 8.34 -10.02
N CYS A 202 -8.66 7.73 -11.21
CA CYS A 202 -9.64 6.74 -11.67
C CYS A 202 -9.65 5.49 -10.78
N ALA A 203 -8.50 5.04 -10.25
CA ALA A 203 -8.46 3.93 -9.29
C ALA A 203 -9.21 4.26 -7.99
N ILE A 204 -9.11 5.52 -7.51
CA ILE A 204 -9.87 6.03 -6.36
C ILE A 204 -11.39 5.91 -6.60
N LEU A 205 -11.86 6.35 -7.76
CA LEU A 205 -13.29 6.24 -8.09
C LEU A 205 -13.73 4.78 -8.30
N ARG A 206 -12.90 3.95 -8.94
CA ARG A 206 -13.19 2.51 -9.11
C ARG A 206 -13.33 1.80 -7.76
N TYR A 207 -12.52 2.17 -6.77
CA TYR A 207 -12.66 1.65 -5.41
C TYR A 207 -14.04 1.98 -4.82
N ARG A 208 -14.52 3.23 -4.96
CA ARG A 208 -15.88 3.63 -4.51
C ARG A 208 -16.98 2.87 -5.24
N ILE A 209 -16.85 2.67 -6.55
CA ILE A 209 -17.80 1.86 -7.32
C ILE A 209 -17.81 0.40 -6.86
N ARG A 210 -16.64 -0.20 -6.62
CA ARG A 210 -16.52 -1.59 -6.15
C ARG A 210 -17.15 -1.81 -4.78
N THR A 211 -17.12 -0.78 -3.93
CA THR A 211 -17.67 -0.81 -2.56
C THR A 211 -19.13 -0.32 -2.48
N LEU A 212 -19.74 0.01 -3.62
CA LEU A 212 -21.10 0.56 -3.68
C LEU A 212 -22.16 -0.38 -3.07
N GLU A 213 -22.10 -1.67 -3.36
CA GLU A 213 -23.07 -2.63 -2.81
C GLU A 213 -23.04 -2.66 -1.27
N GLY A 214 -21.86 -2.54 -0.66
CA GLY A 214 -21.73 -2.41 0.80
C GLY A 214 -22.42 -1.14 1.32
N ALA A 215 -22.26 -0.01 0.62
CA ALA A 215 -22.96 1.22 0.98
C ALA A 215 -24.50 1.10 0.82
N LEU A 216 -24.98 0.43 -0.23
CA LEU A 216 -26.41 0.17 -0.44
C LEU A 216 -26.98 -0.73 0.66
N HIS A 217 -26.23 -1.75 1.09
CA HIS A 217 -26.62 -2.61 2.20
C HIS A 217 -26.72 -1.81 3.50
N ASN A 218 -25.68 -1.04 3.86
CA ASN A 218 -25.66 -0.21 5.06
C ASN A 218 -26.84 0.79 5.11
N ALA A 219 -27.22 1.33 3.96
CA ALA A 219 -28.36 2.22 3.84
C ALA A 219 -29.71 1.53 4.11
N ARG A 220 -29.90 0.31 3.56
CA ARG A 220 -31.12 -0.48 3.77
C ARG A 220 -31.28 -0.89 5.23
N GLU A 221 -30.19 -1.32 5.88
CA GLU A 221 -30.16 -1.65 7.31
C GLU A 221 -30.58 -0.47 8.20
N GLN A 222 -30.24 0.76 7.77
CA GLN A 222 -30.64 2.00 8.44
C GLN A 222 -32.02 2.54 8.02
N GLY A 223 -32.77 1.82 7.18
CA GLY A 223 -34.11 2.21 6.74
C GLY A 223 -34.14 3.32 5.68
N TYR A 224 -33.01 3.64 5.04
CA TYR A 224 -32.98 4.58 3.92
C TYR A 224 -33.48 3.93 2.64
N LYS A 225 -34.31 4.65 1.89
CA LYS A 225 -34.65 4.28 0.51
C LYS A 225 -33.50 4.66 -0.41
N VAL A 226 -33.02 3.69 -1.18
CA VAL A 226 -31.99 3.94 -2.19
C VAL A 226 -32.56 3.69 -3.58
N GLU A 227 -32.74 4.75 -4.35
CA GLU A 227 -33.12 4.66 -5.76
C GLU A 227 -31.86 4.74 -6.63
N ALA A 228 -31.37 3.59 -7.09
CA ALA A 228 -30.33 3.53 -8.11
C ALA A 228 -30.97 3.80 -9.48
N THR A 229 -30.99 5.05 -9.93
CA THR A 229 -31.46 5.38 -11.28
C THR A 229 -30.30 5.33 -12.28
N CYS A 230 -29.99 4.14 -12.79
CA CYS A 230 -29.17 4.02 -14.00
C CYS A 230 -30.02 3.35 -15.11
N LYS A 231 -31.06 4.08 -15.58
CA LYS A 231 -31.79 3.78 -16.82
C LYS A 231 -31.45 4.84 -17.87
N GLY A 232 -30.40 4.61 -18.65
CA GLY A 232 -30.20 5.22 -19.97
C GLY A 232 -30.06 6.75 -20.07
N LYS A 233 -29.86 7.48 -18.96
CA LYS A 233 -29.57 8.93 -18.99
C LYS A 233 -28.31 9.22 -18.16
N LYS A 234 -27.46 10.12 -18.67
CA LYS A 234 -26.09 10.47 -18.23
C LYS A 234 -25.97 11.10 -16.81
N LYS A 235 -26.65 10.55 -15.80
CA LYS A 235 -26.44 10.90 -14.38
C LYS A 235 -26.71 9.64 -13.54
N CYS A 236 -25.67 8.96 -13.08
CA CYS A 236 -25.81 8.06 -11.94
C CYS A 236 -25.56 8.94 -10.70
N GLY A 237 -26.58 9.10 -9.86
CA GLY A 237 -26.46 9.77 -8.57
C GLY A 237 -27.29 9.00 -7.55
N ILE A 238 -26.79 8.87 -6.33
CA ILE A 238 -27.48 8.21 -5.23
C ILE A 238 -27.97 9.31 -4.28
N SER A 239 -29.29 9.45 -4.16
CA SER A 239 -29.91 10.42 -3.26
C SER A 239 -30.37 9.72 -1.98
N PHE A 240 -29.96 10.25 -0.82
CA PHE A 240 -30.42 9.82 0.49
C PHE A 240 -31.40 10.86 1.05
N HIS A 241 -32.67 10.48 1.24
CA HIS A 241 -33.66 11.33 1.91
C HIS A 241 -33.67 11.06 3.42
N ARG A 242 -33.42 12.12 4.22
CA ARG A 242 -33.21 12.06 5.68
C ARG A 242 -34.52 12.05 6.46
N ARG A 243 -34.63 11.18 7.48
CA ARG A 243 -35.37 11.44 8.73
C ARG A 243 -34.35 11.43 9.88
N HIS A 244 -34.05 12.62 10.41
CA HIS A 244 -33.27 12.92 11.61
C HIS A 244 -31.82 12.39 11.74
N GLY A 245 -30.86 13.34 11.71
CA GLY A 245 -29.97 13.54 12.85
C GLY A 245 -28.76 12.63 13.08
N THR A 246 -28.04 12.18 12.04
CA THR A 246 -26.64 11.71 12.18
C THR A 246 -25.80 12.17 10.99
N CYS A 247 -24.57 12.60 11.29
CA CYS A 247 -23.61 13.19 10.37
C CYS A 247 -22.91 12.07 9.59
N PHE A 248 -23.31 11.83 8.34
CA PHE A 248 -22.49 11.11 7.36
C PHE A 248 -22.58 11.87 6.04
N LEU A 249 -21.44 12.42 5.62
CA LEU A 249 -21.29 13.19 4.40
C LEU A 249 -21.52 12.26 3.19
N TYR A 250 -22.70 12.39 2.59
CA TYR A 250 -23.09 11.76 1.33
C TYR A 250 -22.94 12.77 0.20
N TYR A 251 -21.84 12.79 -0.54
CA TYR A 251 -21.63 13.50 -1.82
C TYR A 251 -20.27 13.00 -2.35
N PHE A 252 -20.00 12.57 -3.60
CA PHE A 252 -20.54 12.77 -4.95
C PHE A 252 -20.23 11.52 -5.81
N LEU A 253 -21.13 11.19 -6.75
CA LEU A 253 -20.79 10.83 -8.14
C LEU A 253 -21.70 11.68 -9.05
#